data_AF-A0A2R7Y5P3-F1
#
_entry.id   AF-A0A2R7Y5P3-F1
#
_cell.length_a   1.000
_cell.length_b   1.000
_cell.length_c   1.000
_cell.angle_alpha   90.00
_cell.angle_beta   90.00
_cell.angle_gamma   90.00
#
_symmetry.space_group_name_H-M   'P 1'
#
loop_
_entity.id
_entity.type
_entity.pdbx_description
1 polymer ?
#
loop_
_entity_poly.entity_id
_entity_poly.type
_entity_poly.pdbx_seq_one_letter_code
_entity_poly.pdbx_strand_id
1 'polypeptide(L)'
;MIPSVSLTDVVKALEELVEEGSIDDINIFLVFVMGYLAYLWRVGLIDGRELSKLVKKLMKYVTEFIEYVDKDVVELMSVLGDELNEVSFREFLSRLIIFLREPH
;
A
#
# COMPACT_ATOMS: atom_id res chain seq x y z
N MET A 1 -21.75 10.88 2.85
CA MET A 1 -20.57 10.79 3.74
C MET A 1 -19.82 9.55 3.28
N ILE A 2 -18.65 9.71 2.66
CA ILE A 2 -17.84 8.56 2.24
C ILE A 2 -17.28 7.96 3.53
N PRO A 3 -17.51 6.67 3.83
CA PRO A 3 -16.96 6.07 5.04
C PRO A 3 -15.43 6.24 5.03
N SER A 4 -14.89 6.84 6.08
CA SER A 4 -13.45 6.99 6.23
C SER A 4 -12.89 5.63 6.67
N VAL A 5 -12.35 4.87 5.71
CA VAL A 5 -11.58 3.66 6.00
C VAL A 5 -10.35 4.08 6.82
N SER A 6 -10.24 3.58 8.04
CA SER A 6 -9.12 3.86 8.94
C SER A 6 -7.97 2.88 8.73
N LEU A 7 -6.77 3.22 9.22
CA LEU A 7 -5.64 2.27 9.24
C LEU A 7 -6.01 0.98 10.00
N THR A 8 -6.87 1.08 11.02
CA THR A 8 -7.38 -0.07 11.77
C THR A 8 -8.20 -1.00 10.89
N ASP A 9 -9.06 -0.45 10.01
CA ASP A 9 -9.85 -1.26 9.08
C ASP A 9 -8.96 -1.94 8.04
N VAL A 10 -7.92 -1.26 7.56
CA VAL A 10 -6.92 -1.84 6.65
C VAL A 10 -6.16 -2.98 7.30
N VAL A 11 -5.69 -2.80 8.54
CA VAL A 11 -4.98 -3.85 9.29
C VAL A 11 -5.88 -5.04 9.56
N LYS A 12 -7.13 -4.80 9.96
CA LYS A 12 -8.09 -5.87 10.22
C LYS A 12 -8.40 -6.68 8.95
N ALA A 13 -8.60 -6.00 7.82
CA ALA A 13 -8.80 -6.69 6.54
C ALA A 13 -7.56 -7.51 6.15
N LEU A 14 -6.36 -6.98 6.41
CA LEU A 14 -5.11 -7.71 6.18
C LEU A 14 -4.99 -8.94 7.09
N GLU A 15 -5.40 -8.86 8.35
CA GLU A 15 -5.47 -10.00 9.28
C GLU A 15 -6.37 -11.12 8.75
N GLU A 16 -7.59 -10.76 8.34
CA GLU A 16 -8.55 -11.71 7.77
C GLU A 16 -7.98 -12.37 6.49
N LEU A 17 -7.27 -11.62 5.64
CA LEU A 17 -6.60 -12.15 4.45
C LEU A 17 -5.40 -13.05 4.76
N VAL A 18 -4.67 -12.78 5.84
CA VAL A 18 -3.56 -13.64 6.29
C VAL A 18 -4.08 -14.96 6.87
N GLU A 19 -5.24 -14.96 7.52
CA GLU A 19 -5.84 -16.15 8.11
C GLU A 19 -6.55 -17.05 7.07
N GLU A 20 -7.27 -16.44 6.11
CA GLU A 20 -8.17 -17.17 5.20
C GLU A 20 -7.80 -17.08 3.71
N GLY A 21 -6.97 -16.10 3.34
CA GLY A 21 -6.66 -15.75 1.97
C GLY A 21 -5.42 -16.43 1.39
N SER A 22 -5.23 -16.26 0.08
CA SER A 22 -3.99 -16.59 -0.59
C SER A 22 -2.98 -15.46 -0.48
N ILE A 23 -1.70 -15.77 -0.73
CA ILE A 23 -0.67 -14.73 -0.83
C ILE A 23 -0.97 -13.71 -1.93
N ASP A 24 -1.61 -14.14 -3.01
CA ASP A 24 -2.00 -13.27 -4.12
C ASP A 24 -3.07 -12.27 -3.68
N ASP A 25 -4.03 -12.71 -2.86
CA ASP A 25 -5.06 -11.83 -2.29
C ASP A 25 -4.42 -10.75 -1.40
N ILE A 26 -3.44 -11.12 -0.57
CA ILE A 26 -2.67 -10.20 0.28
C ILE A 26 -1.92 -9.18 -0.59
N ASN A 27 -1.19 -9.64 -1.60
CA ASN A 27 -0.42 -8.77 -2.50
C ASN A 27 -1.33 -7.78 -3.24
N ILE A 28 -2.43 -8.28 -3.82
CA ILE A 28 -3.41 -7.46 -4.53
C ILE A 28 -4.06 -6.45 -3.59
N PHE A 29 -4.43 -6.86 -2.37
CA PHE A 29 -5.01 -5.97 -1.37
C PHE A 29 -4.05 -4.83 -1.00
N LEU A 30 -2.79 -5.15 -0.70
CA LEU A 30 -1.77 -4.14 -0.39
C LEU A 30 -1.59 -3.16 -1.55
N VAL A 31 -1.61 -3.65 -2.79
CA VAL A 31 -1.52 -2.82 -3.99
C VAL A 31 -2.70 -1.86 -4.13
N PHE A 32 -3.92 -2.32 -3.85
CA PHE A 32 -5.09 -1.44 -3.84
C PHE A 32 -5.01 -0.37 -2.74
N VAL A 33 -4.57 -0.76 -1.54
CA VAL A 33 -4.36 0.17 -0.42
C VAL A 33 -3.33 1.24 -0.80
N MET A 34 -2.20 0.84 -1.36
CA MET A 34 -1.15 1.75 -1.81
C MET A 34 -1.64 2.70 -2.91
N GLY A 35 -2.36 2.18 -3.91
CA GLY A 35 -2.96 2.99 -4.97
C GLY A 35 -3.93 4.04 -4.40
N TYR A 36 -4.83 3.62 -3.51
CA TYR A 36 -5.77 4.52 -2.84
C TYR A 36 -5.04 5.66 -2.09
N LEU A 37 -4.07 5.31 -1.25
CA LEU A 37 -3.29 6.26 -0.46
C LEU A 37 -2.52 7.26 -1.33
N ALA A 38 -1.89 6.79 -2.39
CA ALA A 38 -1.18 7.64 -3.34
C ALA A 38 -2.11 8.66 -4.01
N TYR A 39 -3.35 8.25 -4.35
CA TYR A 39 -4.33 9.16 -4.93
C TYR A 39 -4.91 10.16 -3.93
N LEU A 40 -5.11 9.77 -2.66
CA LEU A 40 -5.48 10.73 -1.61
C LEU A 40 -4.44 11.85 -1.49
N TRP A 41 -3.16 11.50 -1.54
CA TRP A 41 -2.07 12.48 -1.54
C TRP A 41 -2.13 13.36 -2.79
N ARG A 42 -2.32 12.75 -3.96
CA ARG A 42 -2.37 13.46 -5.25
C ARG A 42 -3.47 14.52 -5.32
N VAL A 43 -4.59 14.30 -4.64
CA VAL A 43 -5.71 15.25 -4.57
C VAL A 43 -5.64 16.18 -3.35
N GLY A 44 -4.60 16.07 -2.53
CA GLY A 44 -4.37 16.93 -1.36
C GLY A 44 -5.23 16.60 -0.14
N LEU A 45 -5.79 15.39 -0.06
CA LEU A 45 -6.58 14.95 1.10
C LEU A 45 -5.72 14.41 2.25
N ILE A 46 -4.46 14.07 1.97
CA ILE A 46 -3.46 13.67 2.97
C ILE A 46 -2.12 14.32 2.61
N ASP A 47 -1.38 14.77 3.62
CA ASP A 47 -0.04 15.31 3.41
C ASP A 47 1.01 14.20 3.25
N GLY A 48 2.12 14.49 2.56
CA GLY A 48 3.15 13.49 2.27
C GLY A 48 3.82 12.88 3.51
N ARG A 49 3.91 13.63 4.62
CA ARG A 49 4.49 13.14 5.89
C ARG A 49 3.51 12.23 6.63
N GLU A 50 2.22 12.55 6.61
CA GLU A 50 1.17 11.69 7.15
C GLU A 50 1.08 10.38 6.36
N LEU A 51 1.10 10.46 5.04
CA LEU A 51 1.14 9.28 4.16
C LEU A 51 2.36 8.39 4.46
N SER A 52 3.56 8.98 4.48
CA SER A 52 4.81 8.26 4.81
C SER A 52 4.71 7.53 6.16
N LYS A 53 4.13 8.17 7.18
CA LYS A 53 3.91 7.55 8.49
C LYS A 53 2.93 6.37 8.43
N LEU A 54 1.83 6.50 7.69
CA LEU A 54 0.84 5.43 7.53
C LEU A 54 1.46 4.22 6.84
N VAL A 55 2.16 4.46 5.72
CA VAL A 55 2.79 3.39 4.94
C VAL A 55 3.89 2.70 5.73
N LYS A 56 4.72 3.44 6.48
CA LYS A 56 5.75 2.84 7.34
C LYS A 56 5.16 1.96 8.45
N LYS A 57 4.02 2.34 9.02
CA LYS A 57 3.30 1.50 10.00
C LYS A 57 2.78 0.22 9.34
N LEU A 58 2.18 0.34 8.16
CA LEU A 58 1.70 -0.81 7.39
C LEU A 58 2.86 -1.73 6.99
N MET A 59 3.97 -1.16 6.52
CA MET A 59 5.18 -1.91 6.15
C MET A 59 5.74 -2.69 7.33
N LYS A 60 5.85 -2.04 8.50
CA LYS A 60 6.26 -2.72 9.74
C LYS A 60 5.35 -3.91 10.05
N TYR A 61 4.04 -3.69 10.01
CA TYR A 61 3.06 -4.75 10.23
C TYR A 61 3.25 -5.91 9.26
N VAL A 62 3.29 -5.61 7.95
CA VAL A 62 3.50 -6.62 6.90
C VAL A 62 4.77 -7.43 7.16
N THR A 63 5.89 -6.79 7.49
CA THR A 63 7.16 -7.48 7.73
C THR A 63 7.20 -8.28 9.02
N GLU A 64 6.37 -7.95 10.01
CA GLU A 64 6.33 -8.66 11.31
C GLU A 64 5.38 -9.87 11.28
N PHE A 65 4.31 -9.80 10.50
CA PHE A 65 3.21 -10.77 10.57
C PHE A 65 3.01 -11.61 9.29
N ILE A 66 3.57 -11.18 8.16
CA ILE A 66 3.40 -11.88 6.87
C ILE A 66 4.74 -12.47 6.45
N GLU A 67 4.81 -13.81 6.38
CA GLU A 67 6.05 -14.55 6.13
C GLU A 67 6.66 -14.23 4.76
N TYR A 68 5.81 -14.01 3.75
CA TYR A 68 6.21 -13.68 2.40
C TYR A 68 5.27 -12.62 1.83
N VAL A 69 5.82 -11.62 1.15
CA VAL A 69 5.10 -10.63 0.34
C VAL A 69 5.91 -10.42 -0.92
N ASP A 70 5.23 -10.20 -2.04
CA ASP A 70 5.91 -9.98 -3.30
C ASP A 70 6.86 -8.78 -3.21
N LYS A 71 8.07 -8.94 -3.77
CA LYS A 71 9.11 -7.91 -3.75
C LYS A 71 8.64 -6.59 -4.36
N ASP A 72 7.82 -6.65 -5.41
CA ASP A 72 7.34 -5.48 -6.14
C ASP A 72 6.30 -4.72 -5.29
N VAL A 73 5.53 -5.44 -4.48
CA VAL A 73 4.64 -4.84 -3.46
C VAL A 73 5.47 -4.12 -2.40
N VAL A 74 6.55 -4.75 -1.90
CA VAL A 74 7.47 -4.12 -0.93
C VAL A 74 8.14 -2.88 -1.52
N GLU A 75 8.53 -2.91 -2.79
CA GLU A 75 9.11 -1.76 -3.48
C GLU A 75 8.09 -0.61 -3.62
N LEU A 76 6.84 -0.91 -3.99
CA LEU A 76 5.76 0.08 -4.02
C LEU A 76 5.54 0.72 -2.64
N MET A 77 5.55 -0.09 -1.57
CA MET A 77 5.42 0.41 -0.20
C MET A 77 6.59 1.30 0.17
N SER A 78 7.80 0.95 -0.27
CA SER A 78 9.00 1.73 0.00
C SER A 78 8.93 3.12 -0.64
N VAL A 79 8.50 3.21 -1.91
CA VAL A 79 8.34 4.49 -2.62
C VAL A 79 7.33 5.41 -1.91
N LEU A 80 6.20 4.86 -1.44
CA LEU A 80 5.20 5.64 -0.70
C LEU A 80 5.61 5.91 0.77
N GLY A 81 6.48 5.06 1.32
CA GLY A 81 7.03 5.17 2.66
C GLY A 81 8.04 6.32 2.77
N ASP A 82 8.65 6.73 1.66
CA ASP A 82 9.41 7.96 1.55
C ASP A 82 8.48 9.18 1.35
N GLU A 83 8.99 10.39 1.60
CA GLU A 83 8.16 11.60 1.45
C GLU A 83 7.82 11.81 -0.03
N LEU A 84 6.54 11.56 -0.34
CA LEU A 84 6.01 11.61 -1.68
C LEU A 84 6.08 13.02 -2.28
N ASN A 85 6.59 13.09 -3.51
CA ASN A 85 6.61 14.27 -4.35
C ASN A 85 6.23 13.87 -5.78
N GLU A 86 6.07 14.83 -6.69
CA GLU A 86 5.64 14.55 -8.06
C GLU A 86 6.55 13.59 -8.84
N VAL A 87 7.85 13.53 -8.50
CA VAL A 87 8.79 12.60 -9.13
C VAL A 87 8.57 11.18 -8.60
N SER A 88 8.58 10.99 -7.28
CA SER A 88 8.34 9.68 -6.68
C SER A 88 6.92 9.16 -6.91
N PHE A 89 5.94 10.06 -7.07
CA PHE A 89 4.58 9.69 -7.47
C PHE A 89 4.52 9.09 -8.88
N ARG A 90 5.23 9.69 -9.84
CA ARG A 90 5.32 9.14 -11.21
C ARG A 90 6.06 7.80 -11.23
N GLU A 91 7.11 7.67 -10.44
CA GLU A 91 7.80 6.39 -10.27
C GLU A 91 6.86 5.32 -9.70
N PHE A 92 6.14 5.64 -8.62
CA PHE A 92 5.14 4.76 -8.03
C PHE A 92 4.11 4.31 -9.07
N LEU A 93 3.54 5.24 -9.84
CA LEU A 93 2.57 4.90 -10.89
C LEU A 93 3.15 3.99 -11.97
N SER A 94 4.40 4.23 -12.39
CA SER A 94 5.07 3.38 -13.37
C SER A 94 5.20 1.95 -12.86
N ARG A 95 5.64 1.78 -11.61
CA ARG A 95 5.79 0.47 -10.96
C ARG A 95 4.44 -0.22 -10.77
N LEU A 96 3.42 0.53 -10.33
CA LEU A 96 2.06 0.03 -10.15
C LEU A 96 1.48 -0.51 -11.46
N ILE A 97 1.68 0.22 -12.58
CA ILE A 97 1.20 -0.21 -13.89
C ILE A 97 1.91 -1.48 -14.36
N ILE A 98 3.22 -1.62 -14.09
CA ILE A 98 3.98 -2.83 -14.41
C ILE A 98 3.43 -4.00 -13.60
N PHE A 99 3.33 -3.83 -12.27
CA PHE A 99 2.79 -4.85 -11.38
C PHE A 99 1.42 -5.35 -11.85
N LEU A 100 0.47 -4.45 -12.13
CA LEU A 100 -0.89 -4.82 -12.56
C LEU A 100 -0.98 -5.48 -13.95
N ARG A 101 0.08 -5.43 -14.76
CA ARG A 101 0.13 -6.05 -16.10
C ARG A 101 0.77 -7.43 -16.09
N GLU A 102 1.61 -7.70 -15.11
CA GLU A 102 2.31 -8.97 -15.00
C GLU A 102 1.41 -10.01 -14.28
N PRO A 103 1.42 -11.27 -14.71
CA PRO A 103 0.77 -12.35 -13.99
C PRO A 103 1.58 -12.65 -12.72
N HIS A 104 0.92 -12.49 -11.57
CA HIS A 104 1.43 -12.85 -10.24
C HIS A 104 0.66 -14.07 -9.74
#